data_AF-E3VVQ5-F1
#
_entry.id   AF-E3VVQ5-F1
#
_cell.length_a   1.000
_cell.length_b   1.000
_cell.length_c   1.000
_cell.angle_alpha   90.00
_cell.angle_beta   90.00
_cell.angle_gamma   90.00
#
_symmetry.space_group_name_H-M   'P 1'
#
loop_
_entity.id
_entity.type
_entity.pdbx_description
1 polymer ?
#
loop_
_entity_poly.entity_id
_entity_poly.type
_entity_poly.pdbx_seq_one_letter_code
_entity_poly.pdbx_strand_id
1 'polypeptide(L)'
;RGYMKSVVLDLLKRYLEVETQFQQAHYDKCVINLREQYKPNMTPVLECIFSHAQVSKKNILVTMLIDQLCGRDPTLADELMVILNELTQLNKVENSKVALRARQVLIASHLPSYELRHNQVESIFLSAIDMYGHQFCPENLKKLILSETSIFDVLPNFFYHSDRVVCMAALEVYVRRGYIAYSALI
;
A
#
# COMPACT_ATOMS: atom_id res chain seq x y z
N ARG A 1 3.23 21.94 -7.62
CA ARG A 1 3.15 20.53 -7.13
C ARG A 1 2.18 19.67 -7.95
N GLY A 2 0.99 20.14 -8.36
CA GLY A 2 0.04 19.36 -9.17
C GLY A 2 0.53 18.98 -10.58
N TYR A 3 1.19 19.90 -11.29
CA TYR A 3 1.68 19.64 -12.66
C TYR A 3 2.66 18.46 -12.74
N MET A 4 3.63 18.37 -11.82
CA MET A 4 4.56 17.24 -11.78
C MET A 4 3.83 15.91 -11.55
N LYS A 5 2.84 15.87 -10.65
CA LYS A 5 2.02 14.68 -10.42
C LYS A 5 1.26 14.29 -11.68
N SER A 6 0.62 15.25 -12.36
CA SER A 6 -0.10 15.00 -13.62
C SER A 6 0.81 14.43 -14.70
N VAL A 7 2.01 14.98 -14.90
CA VAL A 7 2.97 14.47 -15.89
C VAL A 7 3.38 13.02 -15.57
N VAL A 8 3.63 12.70 -14.29
CA VAL A 8 3.98 11.33 -13.89
C VAL A 8 2.80 10.37 -14.08
N LEU A 9 1.58 10.80 -13.73
CA LEU A 9 0.36 10.02 -13.96
C LEU A 9 0.17 9.72 -15.46
N ASP A 10 0.36 10.72 -16.33
CA ASP A 10 0.25 10.54 -17.78
C ASP A 10 1.30 9.57 -18.31
N LEU A 11 2.53 9.60 -17.79
CA LEU A 11 3.56 8.63 -18.14
C LEU A 11 3.18 7.19 -17.73
N LEU A 12 2.60 7.02 -16.54
CA LEU A 12 2.13 5.72 -16.07
C LEU A 12 0.95 5.20 -16.91
N LYS A 13 0.00 6.09 -17.28
CA LYS A 13 -1.12 5.75 -18.17
C LYS A 13 -0.63 5.30 -19.53
N ARG A 14 0.28 6.05 -20.17
CA ARG A 14 0.86 5.66 -21.47
C ARG A 14 1.59 4.33 -21.41
N TYR A 15 2.31 4.06 -20.32
CA TYR A 15 2.92 2.75 -20.11
C TYR A 15 1.84 1.66 -20.08
N LEU A 16 0.78 1.86 -19.31
CA LEU A 16 -0.30 0.90 -19.13
C LEU A 16 -1.07 0.65 -20.43
N GLU A 17 -1.40 1.69 -21.19
CA GLU A 17 -2.08 1.60 -22.48
C GLU A 17 -1.35 0.66 -23.45
N VAL A 18 -0.02 0.79 -23.54
CA VAL A 18 0.80 -0.06 -24.41
C VAL A 18 0.83 -1.50 -23.85
N GLU A 19 1.21 -1.68 -22.58
CA GLU A 19 1.45 -3.02 -22.03
C GLU A 19 0.17 -3.85 -21.88
N THR A 20 -1.00 -3.21 -21.74
CA THR A 20 -2.30 -3.90 -21.64
C THR A 20 -2.67 -4.62 -22.94
N GLN A 21 -2.29 -4.06 -24.10
CA GLN A 21 -2.50 -4.70 -25.40
C GLN A 21 -1.73 -6.02 -25.53
N PHE A 22 -0.57 -6.12 -24.87
CA PHE A 22 0.29 -7.31 -24.88
C PHE A 22 -0.07 -8.32 -23.77
N GLN A 23 -1.07 -8.04 -22.91
CA GLN A 23 -1.52 -9.00 -21.88
C GLN A 23 -2.48 -10.07 -22.41
N GLN A 24 -3.26 -9.78 -23.46
CA GLN A 24 -4.43 -10.57 -23.85
C GLN A 24 -4.10 -11.95 -24.45
N ALA A 25 -2.91 -12.12 -25.03
CA ALA A 25 -2.53 -13.35 -25.73
C ALA A 25 -1.00 -13.54 -25.80
N HIS A 26 -0.55 -14.52 -26.60
CA HIS A 26 0.83 -14.57 -27.05
C HIS A 26 1.14 -13.41 -28.00
N TYR A 27 2.41 -13.03 -28.06
CA TYR A 27 2.89 -11.87 -28.80
C TYR A 27 2.36 -11.79 -30.24
N ASP A 28 2.46 -12.88 -31.01
CA ASP A 28 2.02 -12.90 -32.42
C ASP A 28 0.53 -12.56 -32.57
N LYS A 29 -0.31 -13.08 -31.68
CA LYS A 29 -1.75 -12.83 -31.68
C LYS A 29 -2.07 -11.40 -31.23
N CYS A 30 -1.33 -10.87 -30.25
CA CYS A 30 -1.43 -9.46 -29.86
C CYS A 30 -1.09 -8.52 -31.01
N VAL A 31 -0.03 -8.79 -31.77
CA VAL A 31 0.39 -7.99 -32.93
C VAL A 31 -0.67 -8.01 -34.04
N ILE A 32 -1.26 -9.17 -34.33
CA ILE A 32 -2.35 -9.29 -35.31
C ILE A 32 -3.57 -8.48 -34.84
N ASN A 33 -3.95 -8.59 -33.57
CA ASN A 33 -5.08 -7.84 -33.00
C ASN A 33 -4.83 -6.32 -33.06
N LEU A 34 -3.64 -5.85 -32.68
CA LEU A 34 -3.20 -4.46 -32.82
C LEU A 34 -3.32 -3.99 -34.27
N ARG A 35 -2.84 -4.80 -35.21
CA ARG A 35 -2.93 -4.50 -36.64
C ARG A 35 -4.38 -4.34 -37.10
N GLU A 36 -5.28 -5.21 -36.68
CA GLU A 36 -6.71 -5.10 -37.04
C GLU A 36 -7.38 -3.87 -36.42
N GLN A 37 -7.02 -3.51 -35.17
CA GLN A 37 -7.59 -2.33 -34.49
C GLN A 37 -7.20 -1.00 -35.13
N TYR A 38 -5.99 -0.87 -35.68
CA TYR A 38 -5.47 0.41 -36.16
C TYR A 38 -5.49 0.58 -37.70
N LYS A 39 -6.06 -0.36 -38.47
CA LYS A 39 -6.22 -0.17 -39.93
C LYS A 39 -7.07 1.08 -40.22
N PRO A 40 -6.63 2.00 -41.11
CA PRO A 40 -5.54 1.89 -42.09
C PRO A 40 -4.17 2.45 -41.64
N ASN A 41 -4.03 3.01 -40.43
CA ASN A 41 -2.80 3.65 -39.96
C ASN A 41 -1.90 2.66 -39.20
N MET A 42 -0.80 2.24 -39.81
CA MET A 42 0.15 1.29 -39.20
C MET A 42 1.18 1.94 -38.26
N THR A 43 1.31 3.27 -38.26
CA THR A 43 2.25 4.00 -37.40
C THR A 43 2.07 3.69 -35.91
N PRO A 44 0.85 3.75 -35.32
CA PRO A 44 0.65 3.43 -33.89
C PRO A 44 0.98 1.97 -33.54
N VAL A 45 0.80 1.04 -34.49
CA VAL A 45 1.16 -0.38 -34.31
C VAL A 45 2.68 -0.51 -34.16
N LEU A 46 3.44 0.13 -35.03
CA LEU A 46 4.90 0.14 -34.96
C LEU A 46 5.38 0.79 -33.67
N GLU A 47 4.83 1.94 -33.28
CA GLU A 47 5.17 2.63 -32.03
C GLU A 47 4.92 1.75 -30.79
N CYS A 48 3.79 1.03 -30.74
CA CYS A 48 3.50 0.09 -29.66
C CYS A 48 4.51 -1.06 -29.61
N ILE A 49 4.85 -1.64 -30.76
CA ILE A 49 5.84 -2.73 -30.86
C ILE A 49 7.22 -2.25 -30.40
N PHE A 50 7.67 -1.09 -30.88
CA PHE A 50 8.96 -0.51 -30.47
C PHE A 50 9.00 -0.18 -28.97
N SER A 51 7.89 0.34 -28.43
CA SER A 51 7.75 0.63 -27.01
C SER A 51 7.84 -0.64 -26.16
N HIS A 52 7.12 -1.71 -26.54
CA HIS A 52 7.15 -2.99 -25.83
C HIS A 52 8.51 -3.71 -25.95
N ALA A 53 9.24 -3.55 -27.06
CA ALA A 53 10.59 -4.11 -27.21
C ALA A 53 11.60 -3.60 -26.14
N GLN A 54 11.34 -2.45 -25.52
CA GLN A 54 12.16 -1.88 -24.43
C GLN A 54 11.46 -1.97 -23.06
N VAL A 55 10.48 -2.87 -22.89
CA VAL A 55 9.71 -3.03 -21.65
C VAL A 55 10.59 -3.19 -20.41
N SER A 56 11.70 -3.92 -20.51
CA SER A 56 12.63 -4.09 -19.38
C SER A 56 13.15 -2.77 -18.81
N LYS A 57 13.50 -1.80 -19.67
CA LYS A 57 13.97 -0.47 -19.23
C LYS A 57 12.81 0.39 -18.73
N LYS A 58 11.66 0.33 -19.41
CA LYS A 58 10.44 1.02 -18.98
C LYS A 58 10.03 0.57 -17.58
N ASN A 59 10.15 -0.72 -17.27
CA ASN A 59 9.77 -1.29 -15.99
C ASN A 59 10.61 -0.72 -14.84
N ILE A 60 11.92 -0.57 -15.06
CA ILE A 60 12.81 0.08 -14.08
C ILE A 60 12.36 1.53 -13.83
N LEU A 61 12.13 2.30 -14.89
CA LEU A 61 11.68 3.69 -14.78
C LEU A 61 10.35 3.79 -14.04
N VAL A 62 9.36 2.96 -14.40
CA VAL A 62 8.04 2.94 -13.78
C VAL A 62 8.14 2.59 -12.30
N THR A 63 8.93 1.58 -11.92
CA THR A 63 9.19 1.25 -10.51
C THR A 63 9.77 2.45 -9.75
N MET A 64 10.77 3.14 -10.31
CA MET A 64 11.36 4.32 -9.68
C MET A 64 10.36 5.48 -9.55
N LEU A 65 9.50 5.69 -10.54
CA LEU A 65 8.46 6.72 -10.49
C LEU A 65 7.43 6.41 -9.40
N ILE A 66 6.98 5.15 -9.30
CA ILE A 66 6.09 4.69 -8.25
C ILE A 66 6.73 4.95 -6.86
N ASP A 67 8.01 4.61 -6.68
CA ASP A 67 8.72 4.83 -5.41
C ASP A 67 8.76 6.30 -5.00
N GLN A 68 9.06 7.19 -5.94
CA GLN A 68 9.12 8.63 -5.68
C GLN A 68 7.76 9.25 -5.35
N LEU A 69 6.68 8.72 -5.94
CA LEU A 69 5.32 9.19 -5.67
C LEU A 69 4.85 8.80 -4.26
N CYS A 70 5.22 7.60 -3.80
CA CYS A 70 4.72 7.05 -2.54
C CYS A 70 5.48 7.56 -1.31
N GLY A 71 6.75 7.91 -1.46
CA GLY A 71 7.55 8.44 -0.35
C GLY A 71 7.18 9.85 0.12
N ARG A 72 6.25 10.55 -0.55
CA ARG A 72 6.04 12.00 -0.37
C ARG A 72 4.68 12.45 0.15
N ASP A 73 3.62 11.64 0.02
CA ASP A 73 2.29 12.01 0.52
C ASP A 73 1.55 10.79 1.07
N PRO A 74 1.08 10.82 2.34
CA PRO A 74 0.30 9.73 2.93
C PRO A 74 -1.10 9.58 2.31
N THR A 75 -1.60 10.63 1.64
CA THR A 75 -2.83 10.57 0.84
C THR A 75 -2.46 10.45 -0.64
N LEU A 76 -2.40 9.21 -1.12
CA LEU A 76 -2.37 8.93 -2.55
C LEU A 76 -3.64 9.52 -3.18
N ALA A 77 -3.48 10.32 -4.25
CA ALA A 77 -4.61 10.83 -4.99
C ALA A 77 -5.41 9.65 -5.57
N ASP A 78 -6.75 9.74 -5.55
CA ASP A 78 -7.63 8.66 -6.02
C ASP A 78 -7.27 8.19 -7.44
N GLU A 79 -6.88 9.12 -8.32
CA GLU A 79 -6.41 8.78 -9.68
C GLU A 79 -5.17 7.88 -9.70
N LEU A 80 -4.23 8.08 -8.78
CA LEU A 80 -3.04 7.25 -8.67
C LEU A 80 -3.39 5.86 -8.16
N MET A 81 -4.36 5.74 -7.25
CA MET A 81 -4.87 4.45 -6.77
C MET A 81 -5.50 3.64 -7.90
N VAL A 82 -6.25 4.28 -8.80
CA VAL A 82 -6.82 3.61 -9.98
C VAL A 82 -5.73 3.05 -10.88
N ILE A 83 -4.73 3.86 -11.24
CA ILE A 83 -3.63 3.43 -12.11
C ILE A 83 -2.80 2.31 -11.46
N LEU A 84 -2.51 2.42 -10.17
CA LEU A 84 -1.77 1.37 -9.45
C LEU A 84 -2.56 0.06 -9.44
N ASN A 85 -3.89 0.11 -9.26
CA ASN A 85 -4.73 -1.09 -9.34
C ASN A 85 -4.67 -1.73 -10.73
N GLU A 86 -4.76 -0.94 -11.80
CA GLU A 86 -4.61 -1.46 -13.17
C GLU A 86 -3.22 -2.05 -13.41
N LEU A 87 -2.15 -1.42 -12.89
CA LEU A 87 -0.78 -1.97 -12.97
C LEU A 87 -0.66 -3.33 -12.28
N THR A 88 -1.45 -3.61 -11.23
CA THR A 88 -1.45 -4.93 -10.58
C THR A 88 -2.11 -6.02 -11.42
N GLN A 89 -2.89 -5.68 -12.44
CA GLN A 89 -3.55 -6.63 -13.36
C GLN A 89 -2.59 -7.16 -14.44
N LEU A 90 -1.40 -6.55 -14.60
CA LEU A 90 -0.38 -7.03 -15.53
C LEU A 90 0.15 -8.39 -15.05
N ASN A 91 -0.06 -9.44 -15.85
CA ASN A 91 0.20 -10.83 -15.47
C ASN A 91 1.44 -11.45 -16.16
N LYS A 92 2.00 -10.78 -17.17
CA LYS A 92 3.21 -11.25 -17.86
C LYS A 92 4.43 -11.17 -16.94
N VAL A 93 5.33 -12.15 -17.08
CA VAL A 93 6.57 -12.25 -16.29
C VAL A 93 7.42 -10.97 -16.43
N GLU A 94 7.45 -10.38 -17.62
CA GLU A 94 8.17 -9.14 -17.91
C GLU A 94 7.74 -7.99 -16.99
N ASN A 95 6.44 -7.87 -16.72
CA ASN A 95 5.81 -6.78 -15.96
C ASN A 95 5.62 -7.12 -14.48
N SER A 96 5.94 -8.35 -14.06
CA SER A 96 5.73 -8.86 -12.70
C SER A 96 6.32 -7.96 -11.61
N LYS A 97 7.51 -7.39 -11.84
CA LYS A 97 8.16 -6.48 -10.88
C LYS A 97 7.36 -5.20 -10.66
N VAL A 98 6.82 -4.63 -11.73
CA VAL A 98 5.99 -3.43 -11.68
C VAL A 98 4.67 -3.72 -10.97
N ALA A 99 4.00 -4.81 -11.36
CA ALA A 99 2.73 -5.24 -10.74
C ALA A 99 2.89 -5.52 -9.23
N LEU A 100 3.97 -6.22 -8.85
CA LEU A 100 4.30 -6.47 -7.45
C LEU A 100 4.53 -5.17 -6.70
N ARG A 101 5.29 -4.23 -7.28
CA ARG A 101 5.58 -2.96 -6.62
C ARG A 101 4.31 -2.11 -6.43
N ALA A 102 3.48 -2.03 -7.47
CA ALA A 102 2.19 -1.34 -7.38
C ALA A 102 1.31 -1.94 -6.28
N ARG A 103 1.29 -3.28 -6.14
CA ARG A 103 0.57 -3.96 -5.06
C ARG A 103 1.15 -3.65 -3.68
N GLN A 104 2.46 -3.65 -3.51
CA GLN A 104 3.11 -3.28 -2.25
C GLN A 104 2.74 -1.86 -1.82
N VAL A 105 2.70 -0.93 -2.76
CA VAL A 105 2.33 0.46 -2.54
C VAL A 105 0.87 0.59 -2.15
N LEU A 106 -0.04 -0.08 -2.88
CA LEU A 106 -1.46 -0.09 -2.54
C LEU A 106 -1.66 -0.65 -1.13
N ILE A 107 -0.95 -1.71 -0.74
CA ILE A 107 -1.03 -2.24 0.63
C ILE A 107 -0.50 -1.19 1.62
N ALA A 108 0.64 -0.56 1.34
CA ALA A 108 1.24 0.47 2.19
C ALA A 108 0.35 1.71 2.36
N SER A 109 -0.45 2.07 1.35
CA SER A 109 -1.35 3.22 1.42
C SER A 109 -2.59 2.99 2.27
N HIS A 110 -3.03 1.74 2.37
CA HIS A 110 -4.12 1.36 3.28
C HIS A 110 -3.62 1.12 4.71
N LEU A 111 -2.31 0.96 4.91
CA LEU A 111 -1.72 0.83 6.23
C LEU A 111 -1.62 2.22 6.90
N PRO A 112 -2.17 2.38 8.13
CA PRO A 112 -2.08 3.65 8.83
C PRO A 112 -0.62 4.00 9.15
N SER A 113 -0.29 5.29 9.03
CA SER A 113 1.05 5.80 9.33
C SER A 113 1.44 5.52 10.78
N TYR A 114 2.74 5.56 11.10
CA TYR A 114 3.21 5.39 12.47
C TYR A 114 2.55 6.37 13.44
N GLU A 115 2.49 7.66 13.10
CA GLU A 115 1.87 8.69 13.93
C GLU A 115 0.36 8.46 14.11
N LEU A 116 -0.34 8.07 13.04
CA LEU A 116 -1.78 7.79 13.14
C LEU A 116 -2.04 6.57 14.03
N ARG A 117 -1.22 5.51 13.90
CA ARG A 117 -1.28 4.35 14.80
C ARG A 117 -0.94 4.73 16.23
N HIS A 118 0.05 5.59 16.45
CA HIS A 118 0.38 6.13 17.76
C HIS A 118 -0.82 6.83 18.39
N ASN A 119 -1.41 7.80 17.70
CA ASN A 119 -2.56 8.55 18.20
C ASN A 119 -3.79 7.64 18.43
N GLN A 120 -3.98 6.63 17.58
CA GLN A 120 -5.06 5.66 17.74
C GLN A 120 -4.87 4.81 19.01
N VAL A 121 -3.67 4.28 19.23
CA VAL A 121 -3.35 3.49 20.43
C VAL A 121 -3.45 4.35 21.69
N GLU A 122 -2.95 5.59 21.64
CA GLU A 122 -3.07 6.57 22.73
C GLU A 122 -4.53 6.86 23.07
N SER A 123 -5.38 7.12 22.08
CA SER A 123 -6.81 7.36 22.28
C SER A 123 -7.51 6.14 22.89
N ILE A 124 -7.14 4.92 22.50
CA ILE A 124 -7.68 3.70 23.12
C ILE A 124 -7.23 3.59 24.58
N PHE A 125 -5.98 3.88 24.90
CA PHE A 125 -5.51 3.89 26.30
C PHE A 125 -6.24 4.94 27.12
N LEU A 126 -6.33 6.18 26.64
CA LEU A 126 -7.00 7.27 27.35
C LEU A 126 -8.51 7.00 27.52
N SER A 127 -9.17 6.36 26.56
CA SER A 127 -10.58 5.98 26.66
C SER A 127 -10.84 4.74 27.53
N ALA A 128 -9.80 3.93 27.81
CA ALA A 128 -9.88 2.80 28.73
C ALA A 128 -9.64 3.22 30.19
N ILE A 129 -9.12 4.43 30.41
CA ILE A 129 -8.86 5.02 31.71
C ILE A 129 -10.04 5.95 32.04
N ASP A 130 -10.92 5.50 32.93
CA ASP A 130 -11.97 6.37 33.46
C ASP A 130 -11.35 7.51 34.29
N MET A 131 -12.00 8.68 34.30
CA MET A 131 -11.52 9.96 34.87
C MET A 131 -11.14 9.90 36.36
N TYR A 132 -11.46 8.81 37.04
CA TYR A 132 -11.20 8.56 38.45
C TYR A 132 -10.14 7.49 38.72
N GLY A 133 -9.50 6.89 37.70
CA GLY A 133 -8.35 5.99 37.85
C GLY A 133 -8.63 4.65 38.55
N HIS A 134 -9.90 4.29 38.77
CA HIS A 134 -10.28 3.15 39.61
C HIS A 134 -10.84 1.92 38.87
N GLN A 135 -11.14 2.00 37.56
CA GLN A 135 -11.58 0.83 36.79
C GLN A 135 -10.94 0.80 35.40
N PHE A 136 -10.17 -0.26 35.15
CA PHE A 136 -9.79 -0.66 33.80
C PHE A 136 -11.04 -1.17 33.08
N CYS A 137 -11.40 -0.58 31.95
CA CYS A 137 -12.43 -1.12 31.07
C CYS A 137 -11.83 -2.23 30.19
N PRO A 138 -12.01 -3.53 30.51
CA PRO A 138 -11.31 -4.61 29.81
C PRO A 138 -11.71 -4.72 28.33
N GLU A 139 -12.91 -4.25 27.96
CA GLU A 139 -13.43 -4.32 26.59
C GLU A 139 -12.66 -3.44 25.60
N ASN A 140 -12.18 -2.27 26.02
CA ASN A 140 -11.39 -1.39 25.15
C ASN A 140 -9.96 -1.91 24.97
N LEU A 141 -9.38 -2.52 26.01
CA LEU A 141 -8.06 -3.14 25.95
C LEU A 141 -8.06 -4.46 25.17
N LYS A 142 -9.15 -5.23 25.20
CA LYS A 142 -9.33 -6.44 24.36
C LYS A 142 -9.16 -6.12 22.87
N LYS A 143 -9.61 -4.95 22.41
CA LYS A 143 -9.41 -4.52 21.02
C LYS A 143 -7.92 -4.38 20.65
N LEU A 144 -7.07 -3.95 21.58
CA LEU A 144 -5.62 -3.87 21.35
C LEU A 144 -4.94 -5.24 21.43
N ILE A 145 -5.37 -6.09 22.37
CA ILE A 145 -4.84 -7.45 22.56
C ILE A 145 -5.12 -8.29 21.31
N LEU A 146 -6.36 -8.29 20.81
CA LEU A 146 -6.79 -9.10 19.67
C LEU A 146 -6.56 -8.43 18.30
N SER A 147 -5.95 -7.24 18.26
CA SER A 147 -5.79 -6.52 17.00
C SER A 147 -4.82 -7.23 16.05
N GLU A 148 -5.22 -7.44 14.79
CA GLU A 148 -4.37 -7.99 13.74
C GLU A 148 -3.25 -7.03 13.30
N THR A 149 -3.42 -5.72 13.52
CA THR A 149 -2.39 -4.73 13.16
C THR A 149 -1.18 -4.81 14.08
N SER A 150 0.03 -4.60 13.53
CA SER A 150 1.24 -4.49 14.33
C SER A 150 1.11 -3.31 15.30
N ILE A 151 0.98 -3.61 16.59
CA ILE A 151 1.06 -2.61 17.66
C ILE A 151 2.42 -2.63 18.37
N PHE A 152 3.23 -3.68 18.19
CA PHE A 152 4.47 -3.88 18.94
C PHE A 152 5.56 -2.86 18.61
N ASP A 153 5.45 -2.16 17.48
CA ASP A 153 6.36 -1.09 17.09
C ASP A 153 5.98 0.27 17.72
N VAL A 154 4.75 0.43 18.20
CA VAL A 154 4.25 1.67 18.81
C VAL A 154 4.10 1.51 20.33
N LEU A 155 3.65 0.33 20.79
CA LEU A 155 3.34 0.02 22.18
C LEU A 155 4.49 0.33 23.17
N PRO A 156 5.77 0.05 22.85
CA PRO A 156 6.87 0.36 23.76
C PRO A 156 7.04 1.84 24.07
N ASN A 157 6.58 2.74 23.20
CA ASN A 157 6.65 4.18 23.46
C ASN A 157 5.80 4.58 24.68
N PHE A 158 4.69 3.87 24.91
CA PHE A 158 3.78 4.12 26.03
C PHE A 158 4.29 3.59 27.38
N PHE A 159 5.37 2.80 27.40
CA PHE A 159 5.94 2.31 28.67
C PHE A 159 6.55 3.43 29.53
N TYR A 160 6.93 4.54 28.87
CA TYR A 160 7.54 5.70 29.50
C TYR A 160 6.62 6.93 29.47
N HIS A 161 5.31 6.72 29.33
CA HIS A 161 4.32 7.79 29.31
C HIS A 161 4.29 8.55 30.65
N SER A 162 3.97 9.85 30.61
CA SER A 162 3.89 10.69 31.81
C SER A 162 2.80 10.23 32.79
N ASP A 163 1.75 9.60 32.28
CA ASP A 163 0.65 9.00 33.05
C ASP A 163 0.98 7.56 33.45
N ARG A 164 1.07 7.33 34.78
CA ARG A 164 1.34 6.01 35.39
C ARG A 164 0.30 4.96 35.00
N VAL A 165 -0.96 5.34 34.83
CA VAL A 165 -2.05 4.41 34.49
C VAL A 165 -1.89 3.93 33.05
N VAL A 166 -1.50 4.83 32.13
CA VAL A 166 -1.17 4.47 30.74
C VAL A 166 0.00 3.50 30.69
N CYS A 167 1.06 3.72 31.49
CA CYS A 167 2.19 2.80 31.56
C CYS A 167 1.77 1.39 32.00
N MET A 168 0.94 1.29 33.05
CA MET A 168 0.44 -0.01 33.54
C MET A 168 -0.42 -0.71 32.48
N ALA A 169 -1.31 0.03 31.83
CA ALA A 169 -2.15 -0.49 30.74
C ALA A 169 -1.31 -1.03 29.57
N ALA A 170 -0.28 -0.28 29.16
CA ALA A 170 0.58 -0.65 28.04
C ALA A 170 1.39 -1.93 28.33
N LEU A 171 1.92 -2.06 29.55
CA LEU A 171 2.63 -3.27 29.99
C LEU A 171 1.69 -4.48 30.05
N GLU A 172 0.48 -4.31 30.57
CA GLU A 172 -0.52 -5.39 30.62
C GLU A 172 -0.92 -5.86 29.22
N VAL A 173 -1.16 -4.93 28.29
CA VAL A 173 -1.43 -5.25 26.88
C VAL A 173 -0.25 -5.98 26.23
N TYR A 174 0.99 -5.54 26.50
CA TYR A 174 2.19 -6.18 25.95
C TYR A 174 2.31 -7.63 26.39
N VAL A 175 2.14 -7.90 27.69
CA VAL A 175 2.18 -9.25 28.25
C VAL A 175 1.02 -10.08 27.68
N ARG A 176 -0.23 -9.63 27.80
CA ARG A 176 -1.38 -10.41 27.32
C ARG A 176 -1.30 -10.73 25.84
N ARG A 177 -0.78 -9.80 25.02
CA ARG A 177 -0.59 -10.01 23.59
C ARG A 177 0.55 -10.97 23.27
N GLY A 178 1.68 -10.85 23.98
CA GLY A 178 2.83 -11.77 23.83
C GLY A 178 2.50 -13.22 24.23
N TYR A 179 1.55 -13.39 25.14
CA TYR A 179 1.12 -14.70 25.62
C TYR A 179 -0.23 -15.19 25.02
N ILE A 180 -0.77 -14.59 23.94
CA ILE A 180 -2.06 -15.03 23.34
C ILE A 180 -2.10 -16.53 23.01
N ALA A 181 -0.99 -17.10 22.54
CA ALA A 181 -0.89 -18.53 22.19
C ALA A 181 -0.80 -19.44 23.42
N TYR A 182 -0.38 -18.90 24.56
CA TYR A 182 -0.35 -19.59 25.84
C TYR A 182 -1.65 -19.24 26.52
N SER A 183 -2.65 -20.12 26.45
CA SER A 183 -3.91 -20.03 27.19
C SER A 183 -3.67 -20.07 28.71
N ALA A 184 -3.03 -19.03 29.25
CA ALA A 184 -2.58 -18.93 30.62
C ALA A 184 -2.94 -17.53 31.13
N LEU A 185 -4.05 -17.50 31.89
CA LEU A 185 -4.54 -16.41 32.73
C LEU A 185 -5.37 -15.32 32.01
N ILE A 186 -6.47 -15.74 31.40
CA ILE A 186 -7.77 -15.07 31.58
C ILE A 186 -8.69 -16.09 32.26
#